data_AF-A0AAE0T127-F1
#
_entry.id   AF-A0AAE0T127-F1
#
_cell.length_a   1.000
_cell.length_b   1.000
_cell.length_c   1.000
_cell.angle_alpha   90.00
_cell.angle_beta   90.00
_cell.angle_gamma   90.00
#
_symmetry.space_group_name_H-M   'P 1'
#
loop_
_entity.id
_entity.type
_entity.pdbx_description
1 polymer ?
#
loop_
_entity_poly.entity_id
_entity_poly.type
_entity_poly.pdbx_seq_one_letter_code
_entity_poly.pdbx_strand_id
1 'polypeptide(L)'
;MAASTNSVSNNESKSKLEQYCCIEATVTTGFENVAQEEAKEKFGCDVTARRGGIVIHLPISGVRQVLNLGSIDNLRVQVNHEACFDFTDEEVACIRKLRQYVGKVNWSVGLEIWKQFCHFDHPVLVPATIPADLGEPVLTDYASKTKGKNEPKRKKQCTHKKKSDAMETPVCIEKDLNGTRIKTEVDSNCLKAKNNEEILGNVSMETDQVEFENSLLCKGGHQMAVGDGNSSLDPSIGNSCPETKKTNPHDPSKPSFRVTCIRNGEHCFDSMKAAANFGGAIHNLFGWNVNMKNYDIEVVLVIDGQELSVCIALTKESLHKRNLSHFGSTTLRPTIAYNMLRLCKIQKGDVVCDPMCGSGSIPVQASVSWPEAYHIAGEISKKALPRTIDNVTCLNEKRRQEGKPCIQVETFRWNVYNLPLKSNLVDVFITDL
;
A
#
# COMPACT_ATOMS: atom_id res chain seq x y z
N MET A 1 33.11 -29.06 61.28
CA MET A 1 34.25 -28.13 61.46
C MET A 1 34.98 -27.99 60.13
N ALA A 2 35.34 -26.75 59.76
CA ALA A 2 36.10 -26.28 58.58
C ALA A 2 35.46 -26.59 57.20
N ALA A 3 34.94 -25.65 56.39
CA ALA A 3 35.29 -24.28 56.00
C ALA A 3 36.44 -24.15 54.96
N SER A 4 36.02 -23.71 53.76
CA SER A 4 36.71 -22.79 52.82
C SER A 4 37.95 -23.31 52.07
N THR A 5 38.19 -23.10 50.77
CA THR A 5 37.97 -21.92 49.90
C THR A 5 37.98 -22.34 48.42
N ASN A 6 37.10 -21.76 47.58
CA ASN A 6 37.47 -21.08 46.33
C ASN A 6 36.21 -20.62 45.59
N SER A 7 35.79 -19.42 45.94
CA SER A 7 35.00 -18.52 45.12
C SER A 7 35.86 -17.92 44.00
N VAL A 8 35.17 -17.41 42.97
CA VAL A 8 35.61 -16.48 41.91
C VAL A 8 35.90 -17.13 40.56
N SER A 9 34.85 -17.27 39.75
CA SER A 9 34.82 -16.75 38.36
C SER A 9 33.48 -17.10 37.68
N ASN A 10 32.37 -16.51 38.12
CA ASN A 10 31.09 -16.63 37.42
C ASN A 10 30.31 -15.30 37.51
N ASN A 11 30.94 -14.20 37.09
CA ASN A 11 30.28 -12.91 37.05
C ASN A 11 30.79 -11.98 35.93
N GLU A 12 31.07 -12.54 34.75
CA GLU A 12 31.24 -11.76 33.53
C GLU A 12 30.27 -12.23 32.46
N SER A 13 29.00 -11.94 32.69
CA SER A 13 27.99 -11.81 31.65
C SER A 13 27.07 -10.69 32.07
N LYS A 14 27.60 -9.46 32.04
CA LYS A 14 26.79 -8.24 32.18
C LYS A 14 25.66 -8.33 31.16
N SER A 15 24.44 -8.41 31.67
CA SER A 15 23.19 -8.31 30.93
C SER A 15 23.26 -7.13 29.96
N LYS A 16 23.31 -7.39 28.65
CA LYS A 16 22.86 -6.38 27.69
C LYS A 16 21.37 -6.17 28.00
N LEU A 17 21.02 -5.02 28.55
CA LEU A 17 19.62 -4.59 28.62
C LEU A 17 19.05 -4.73 27.22
N GLU A 18 18.06 -5.60 27.06
CA GLU A 18 17.40 -5.80 25.78
C GLU A 18 16.70 -4.49 25.42
N GLN A 19 17.11 -3.88 24.31
CA GLN A 19 16.57 -2.61 23.88
C GLN A 19 15.25 -2.82 23.17
N TYR A 20 14.23 -2.06 23.57
CA TYR A 20 12.88 -2.11 23.00
C TYR A 20 12.65 -0.97 22.00
N CYS A 21 11.69 -1.17 21.11
CA CYS A 21 11.24 -0.16 20.17
C CYS A 21 9.73 -0.27 19.91
N CYS A 22 9.16 0.81 19.37
CA CYS A 22 7.77 0.83 18.93
C CYS A 22 7.71 0.66 17.41
N ILE A 23 7.04 -0.40 16.96
CA ILE A 23 6.76 -0.65 15.56
C ILE A 23 5.31 -0.32 15.27
N GLU A 24 5.13 0.56 14.31
CA GLU A 24 3.82 0.99 13.85
C GLU A 24 3.53 0.30 12.51
N ALA A 25 2.44 -0.44 12.46
CA ALA A 25 2.01 -1.17 11.29
C ALA A 25 0.68 -0.62 10.78
N THR A 26 0.57 -0.37 9.47
CA THR A 26 -0.70 0.03 8.87
C THR A 26 -1.56 -1.19 8.60
N VAL A 27 -2.86 -1.09 8.87
CA VAL A 27 -3.85 -2.15 8.70
C VAL A 27 -5.05 -1.56 7.97
N THR A 28 -5.76 -2.37 7.18
CA THR A 28 -7.04 -1.94 6.60
C THR A 28 -8.04 -1.69 7.72
N THR A 29 -8.65 -0.50 7.74
CA THR A 29 -9.64 -0.11 8.74
C THR A 29 -10.74 -1.15 8.90
N GLY A 30 -11.07 -1.49 10.15
CA GLY A 30 -12.01 -2.55 10.52
C GLY A 30 -11.32 -3.85 10.97
N PHE A 31 -10.05 -4.05 10.64
CA PHE A 31 -9.28 -5.25 11.00
C PHE A 31 -8.22 -5.02 12.08
N GLU A 32 -8.22 -3.85 12.74
CA GLU A 32 -7.17 -3.50 13.69
C GLU A 32 -7.15 -4.43 14.91
N ASN A 33 -8.31 -4.88 15.37
CA ASN A 33 -8.39 -5.87 16.46
C ASN A 33 -7.86 -7.25 16.01
N VAL A 34 -8.15 -7.68 14.78
CA VAL A 34 -7.63 -8.94 14.21
C VAL A 34 -6.10 -8.89 14.06
N ALA A 35 -5.56 -7.74 13.70
CA ALA A 35 -4.12 -7.52 13.63
C ALA A 35 -3.48 -7.46 15.03
N GLN A 36 -4.17 -6.86 16.00
CA GLN A 36 -3.73 -6.80 17.39
C GLN A 36 -3.66 -8.20 18.00
N GLU A 37 -4.69 -9.02 17.82
CA GLU A 37 -4.75 -10.41 18.27
C GLU A 37 -3.57 -11.21 17.67
N GLU A 38 -3.33 -11.12 16.36
CA GLU A 38 -2.18 -11.77 15.72
C GLU A 38 -0.85 -11.41 16.35
N ALA A 39 -0.63 -10.11 16.53
CA ALA A 39 0.64 -9.61 17.04
C ALA A 39 0.84 -10.05 18.49
N LYS A 40 -0.23 -10.06 19.31
CA LYS A 40 -0.20 -10.61 20.67
C LYS A 40 0.10 -12.11 20.68
N GLU A 41 -0.54 -12.90 19.82
CA GLU A 41 -0.31 -14.34 19.70
C GLU A 41 1.14 -14.67 19.31
N LYS A 42 1.71 -13.93 18.35
CA LYS A 42 3.04 -14.22 17.80
C LYS A 42 4.20 -13.67 18.63
N PHE A 43 3.99 -12.54 19.31
CA PHE A 43 5.08 -11.83 19.99
C PHE A 43 4.91 -11.76 21.51
N GLY A 44 3.73 -12.08 22.05
CA GLY A 44 3.46 -12.03 23.49
C GLY A 44 3.66 -10.64 24.10
N CYS A 45 3.47 -9.58 23.30
CA CYS A 45 3.82 -8.21 23.67
C CYS A 45 2.61 -7.28 23.69
N ASP A 46 2.80 -6.07 24.24
CA ASP A 46 1.77 -5.05 24.25
C ASP A 46 1.56 -4.48 22.86
N VAL A 47 0.31 -4.53 22.41
CA VAL A 47 -0.12 -4.03 21.10
C VAL A 47 -1.30 -3.11 21.29
N THR A 48 -1.21 -1.90 20.76
CA THR A 48 -2.27 -0.89 20.77
C THR A 48 -2.90 -0.79 19.39
N ALA A 49 -4.21 -1.00 19.29
CA ALA A 49 -4.96 -0.76 18.07
C ALA A 49 -5.42 0.69 18.00
N ARG A 50 -5.41 1.27 16.80
CA ARG A 50 -5.93 2.61 16.49
C ARG A 50 -6.42 2.62 15.05
N ARG A 51 -7.16 3.65 14.64
CA ARG A 51 -7.75 3.69 13.30
C ARG A 51 -6.68 3.51 12.21
N GLY A 52 -6.82 2.47 11.39
CA GLY A 52 -5.94 2.16 10.27
C GLY A 52 -4.57 1.59 10.64
N GLY A 53 -4.36 1.13 11.88
CA GLY A 53 -3.10 0.48 12.25
C GLY A 53 -2.98 -0.01 13.68
N ILE A 54 -1.82 -0.62 13.96
CA ILE A 54 -1.44 -1.09 15.30
C ILE A 54 -0.05 -0.55 15.66
N VAL A 55 0.21 -0.38 16.94
CA VAL A 55 1.54 -0.07 17.50
C VAL A 55 1.94 -1.24 18.39
N ILE A 56 3.09 -1.83 18.09
CA ILE A 56 3.63 -3.03 18.74
C ILE A 56 4.88 -2.61 19.50
N HIS A 57 4.93 -2.85 20.81
CA HIS A 57 6.12 -2.59 21.61
C HIS A 57 6.90 -3.89 21.81
N LEU A 58 8.09 -4.02 21.21
CA LEU A 58 8.85 -5.27 21.21
C LEU A 58 10.37 -5.05 21.21
N PRO A 59 11.16 -6.08 21.59
CA PRO A 59 12.61 -6.06 21.46
C PRO A 59 13.07 -5.79 20.03
N ILE A 60 14.16 -5.03 19.88
CA ILE A 60 14.78 -4.75 18.56
C ILE A 60 15.14 -6.03 17.81
N SER A 61 15.51 -7.11 18.52
CA SER A 61 15.80 -8.44 17.98
C SER A 61 14.60 -9.11 17.28
N GLY A 62 13.38 -8.72 17.63
CA GLY A 62 12.12 -9.26 17.12
C GLY A 62 11.51 -8.48 15.95
N VAL A 63 12.09 -7.34 15.56
CA VAL A 63 11.47 -6.41 14.61
C VAL A 63 11.32 -7.01 13.21
N ARG A 64 12.30 -7.80 12.75
CA ARG A 64 12.26 -8.42 11.42
C ARG A 64 11.13 -9.44 11.28
N GLN A 65 10.77 -10.10 12.36
CA GLN A 65 9.73 -11.12 12.43
C GLN A 65 8.34 -10.50 12.24
N VAL A 66 8.17 -9.19 12.50
CA VAL A 66 6.91 -8.46 12.26
C VAL A 66 6.50 -8.47 10.78
N LEU A 67 7.45 -8.61 9.85
CA LEU A 67 7.14 -8.79 8.41
C LEU A 67 6.29 -10.03 8.12
N ASN A 68 6.30 -11.01 9.03
CA ASN A 68 5.53 -12.25 8.89
C ASN A 68 4.09 -12.12 9.41
N LEU A 69 3.67 -10.94 9.89
CA LEU A 69 2.27 -10.66 10.18
C LEU A 69 1.49 -10.60 8.86
N GLY A 70 0.43 -11.39 8.75
CA GLY A 70 -0.41 -11.44 7.55
C GLY A 70 -1.40 -10.27 7.44
N SER A 71 -1.75 -9.68 8.59
CA SER A 71 -2.78 -8.64 8.70
C SER A 71 -2.37 -7.23 8.25
N ILE A 72 -1.06 -6.98 8.12
CA ILE A 72 -0.48 -5.64 7.98
C ILE A 72 -0.05 -5.32 6.54
N ASP A 73 -0.14 -4.04 6.17
CA ASP A 73 0.21 -3.52 4.85
C ASP A 73 1.61 -2.91 4.79
N ASN A 74 2.04 -2.17 5.81
CA ASN A 74 3.33 -1.49 5.84
C ASN A 74 3.86 -1.45 7.27
N LEU A 75 5.19 -1.36 7.42
CA LEU A 75 5.86 -1.23 8.70
C LEU A 75 6.71 0.04 8.75
N ARG A 76 6.69 0.68 9.92
CA ARG A 76 7.58 1.77 10.27
C ARG A 76 8.02 1.66 11.72
N VAL A 77 9.26 2.01 11.99
CA VAL A 77 9.73 2.17 13.37
C VAL A 77 9.43 3.59 13.82
N GLN A 78 8.77 3.72 14.96
CA GLN A 78 8.54 5.02 15.59
C GLN A 78 9.80 5.41 16.34
N VAL A 79 10.46 6.47 15.89
CA VAL A 79 11.70 6.97 16.50
C VAL A 79 11.41 7.98 17.60
N ASN A 80 10.32 8.74 17.48
CA ASN A 80 9.81 9.64 18.52
C ASN A 80 8.29 9.73 18.50
N HIS A 81 7.75 10.06 19.67
CA HIS A 81 6.34 10.35 19.90
C HIS A 81 6.22 11.54 20.86
N GLU A 82 5.33 12.48 20.56
CA GLU A 82 4.92 13.56 21.45
C GLU A 82 3.39 13.56 21.47
N ALA A 83 2.79 13.22 22.61
CA ALA A 83 1.33 13.15 22.75
C ALA A 83 0.68 14.55 22.78
N CYS A 84 1.41 15.56 23.25
CA CYS A 84 0.96 16.95 23.27
C CYS A 84 1.98 17.82 22.54
N PHE A 85 1.95 17.77 21.21
CA PHE A 85 2.81 18.60 20.39
C PHE A 85 2.33 20.05 20.32
N ASP A 86 1.16 20.40 20.85
CA ASP A 86 0.59 21.76 20.93
C ASP A 86 0.71 22.52 19.60
N PHE A 87 0.03 22.03 18.56
CA PHE A 87 -0.16 22.77 17.32
C PHE A 87 -1.04 23.99 17.59
N THR A 88 -0.47 25.17 17.34
CA THR A 88 -1.13 26.49 17.44
C THR A 88 -1.80 26.88 16.12
N ASP A 89 -2.64 27.91 16.15
CA ASP A 89 -3.24 28.47 14.92
C ASP A 89 -2.24 29.27 14.06
N GLU A 90 -1.06 29.61 14.60
CA GLU A 90 0.03 30.21 13.82
C GLU A 90 0.80 29.16 13.02
N GLU A 91 0.60 29.16 11.69
CA GLU A 91 1.29 28.28 10.75
C GLU A 91 2.82 28.34 10.91
N VAL A 92 3.38 29.55 10.98
CA VAL A 92 4.84 29.75 11.07
C VAL A 92 5.43 29.15 12.34
N ALA A 93 4.71 29.29 13.47
CA ALA A 93 5.12 28.72 14.75
C ALA A 93 5.11 27.19 14.70
N CYS A 94 4.03 26.60 14.17
CA CYS A 94 3.91 25.16 13.97
C CYS A 94 5.03 24.59 13.10
N ILE A 95 5.29 25.21 11.94
CA ILE A 95 6.34 24.76 11.03
C ILE A 95 7.73 24.91 11.67
N ARG A 96 8.00 26.00 12.38
CA ARG A 96 9.25 26.19 13.13
C ARG A 96 9.45 25.09 14.17
N LYS A 97 8.39 24.77 14.93
CA LYS A 97 8.40 23.70 15.94
C LYS A 97 8.70 22.34 15.30
N LEU A 98 8.06 22.02 14.18
CA LEU A 98 8.34 20.79 13.41
C LEU A 98 9.81 20.70 12.97
N ARG A 99 10.38 21.79 12.43
CA ARG A 99 11.79 21.83 12.01
C ARG A 99 12.75 21.60 13.18
N GLN A 100 12.52 22.27 14.30
CA GLN A 100 13.32 22.09 15.52
C GLN A 100 13.19 20.68 16.09
N TYR A 101 12.03 20.04 15.92
CA TYR A 101 11.80 18.68 16.40
C TYR A 101 12.72 17.64 15.75
N VAL A 102 13.25 17.87 14.55
CA VAL A 102 14.29 17.03 13.92
C VAL A 102 15.49 16.80 14.85
N GLY A 103 15.84 17.80 15.66
CA GLY A 103 16.92 17.71 16.64
C GLY A 103 16.61 16.84 17.86
N LYS A 104 15.33 16.58 18.14
CA LYS A 104 14.91 15.67 19.22
C LYS A 104 14.78 14.23 18.74
N VAL A 105 14.89 13.98 17.44
CA VAL A 105 14.62 12.67 16.87
C VAL A 105 15.73 11.67 17.22
N ASN A 106 15.37 10.47 17.67
CA ASN A 106 16.28 9.37 17.97
C ASN A 106 16.70 8.64 16.69
N TRP A 107 17.49 9.34 15.86
CA TRP A 107 17.97 8.84 14.58
C TRP A 107 18.81 7.57 14.71
N SER A 108 19.61 7.45 15.77
CA SER A 108 20.51 6.31 15.96
C SER A 108 19.75 5.00 16.06
N VAL A 109 18.68 4.93 16.88
CA VAL A 109 17.87 3.72 17.02
C VAL A 109 17.09 3.43 15.74
N GLY A 110 16.49 4.45 15.13
CA GLY A 110 15.73 4.29 13.90
C GLY A 110 16.57 3.78 12.73
N LEU A 111 17.75 4.35 12.52
CA LEU A 111 18.67 3.95 11.46
C LEU A 111 19.28 2.58 11.70
N GLU A 112 19.55 2.22 12.96
CA GLU A 112 20.03 0.88 13.30
C GLU A 112 18.98 -0.19 12.97
N ILE A 113 17.72 0.06 13.29
CA ILE A 113 16.62 -0.85 12.93
C ILE A 113 16.42 -0.86 11.41
N TRP A 114 16.43 0.29 10.74
CA TRP A 114 16.27 0.39 9.28
C TRP A 114 17.34 -0.40 8.51
N LYS A 115 18.60 -0.40 8.96
CA LYS A 115 19.69 -1.21 8.36
C LYS A 115 19.42 -2.71 8.39
N GLN A 116 18.55 -3.20 9.26
CA GLN A 116 18.15 -4.62 9.26
C GLN A 116 17.25 -4.97 8.06
N PHE A 117 16.61 -3.98 7.43
CA PHE A 117 15.62 -4.15 6.36
C PHE A 117 16.15 -3.68 5.00
N CYS A 118 16.98 -2.65 5.01
CA CYS A 118 17.49 -2.02 3.81
C CYS A 118 19.01 -2.11 3.77
N HIS A 119 19.54 -2.41 2.59
CA HIS A 119 20.97 -2.40 2.35
C HIS A 119 21.37 -1.04 1.78
N PHE A 120 22.43 -0.45 2.34
CA PHE A 120 23.06 0.76 1.84
C PHE A 120 24.57 0.63 2.07
N ASP A 121 25.35 0.88 1.03
CA ASP A 121 26.78 0.51 0.98
C ASP A 121 27.66 1.36 1.90
N HIS A 122 27.19 2.55 2.29
CA HIS A 122 27.96 3.50 3.08
C HIS A 122 27.41 3.63 4.52
N PRO A 123 28.26 3.97 5.50
CA PRO A 123 27.79 4.19 6.86
C PRO A 123 26.88 5.43 6.94
N VAL A 124 25.62 5.22 7.33
CA VAL A 124 24.72 6.33 7.67
C VAL A 124 25.05 6.82 9.07
N LEU A 125 25.70 7.98 9.15
CA LEU A 125 26.14 8.61 10.40
C LEU A 125 25.13 9.63 10.91
N VAL A 126 24.97 9.69 12.23
CA VAL A 126 24.24 10.75 12.92
C VAL A 126 25.24 11.84 13.33
N PRO A 127 25.02 13.11 12.95
CA PRO A 127 25.89 14.21 13.37
C PRO A 127 26.03 14.28 14.90
N ALA A 128 27.25 14.45 15.39
CA ALA A 128 27.53 14.53 16.83
C ALA A 128 26.96 15.80 17.49
N THR A 129 26.80 16.87 16.71
CA THR A 129 26.25 18.15 17.13
C THR A 129 25.06 18.51 16.25
N ILE A 130 23.94 18.84 16.90
CA ILE A 130 22.74 19.31 16.22
C ILE A 130 22.82 20.83 16.19
N PRO A 131 22.83 21.49 15.01
CA PRO A 131 22.81 22.93 14.92
C PRO A 131 21.62 23.53 15.68
N ALA A 132 21.83 24.64 16.39
CA ALA A 132 20.77 25.33 17.11
C ALA A 132 19.67 25.87 16.18
N ASP A 133 20.06 26.21 14.94
CA ASP A 133 19.15 26.59 13.88
C ASP A 133 19.28 25.60 12.71
N LEU A 134 18.18 24.92 12.40
CA LEU A 134 18.07 24.05 11.22
C LEU A 134 17.52 24.80 10.01
N GLY A 135 17.55 26.14 10.02
CA GLY A 135 17.05 27.05 9.01
C GLY A 135 15.62 27.50 9.27
N GLU A 136 15.24 28.65 8.70
CA GLU A 136 13.91 29.24 8.89
C GLU A 136 12.77 28.47 8.17
N PRO A 137 11.52 28.57 8.67
CA PRO A 137 10.33 28.08 7.99
C PRO A 137 10.21 28.61 6.58
N VAL A 138 10.04 27.70 5.61
CA VAL A 138 9.70 28.04 4.24
C VAL A 138 8.19 27.93 4.10
N LEU A 139 7.53 29.08 4.05
CA LEU A 139 6.07 29.19 3.97
C LEU A 139 5.56 29.29 2.53
N THR A 140 6.40 29.03 1.53
CA THR A 140 6.04 29.24 0.13
C THR A 140 4.65 28.67 -0.13
N ASP A 141 3.72 29.55 -0.48
CA ASP A 141 2.47 29.11 -1.07
C ASP A 141 2.88 28.35 -2.31
N TYR A 142 2.74 27.02 -2.28
CA TYR A 142 2.51 26.31 -3.51
C TYR A 142 1.19 26.85 -4.00
N ALA A 143 1.25 27.98 -4.71
CA ALA A 143 0.20 28.38 -5.59
C ALA A 143 -0.03 27.15 -6.45
N SER A 144 -1.09 26.41 -6.14
CA SER A 144 -1.81 25.64 -7.13
C SER A 144 -1.77 26.53 -8.35
N LYS A 145 -1.11 26.10 -9.43
CA LYS A 145 -1.14 26.85 -10.69
C LYS A 145 -2.62 27.00 -11.03
N THR A 146 -3.20 28.11 -10.60
CA THR A 146 -4.46 28.62 -11.08
C THR A 146 -4.14 28.89 -12.53
N LYS A 147 -4.65 28.01 -13.40
CA LYS A 147 -4.78 28.34 -14.82
C LYS A 147 -5.44 29.71 -14.84
N GLY A 148 -4.67 30.73 -15.20
CA GLY A 148 -5.14 32.10 -15.29
C GLY A 148 -6.40 32.12 -16.15
N LYS A 149 -7.49 32.61 -15.56
CA LYS A 149 -8.62 33.08 -16.36
C LYS A 149 -8.18 34.39 -17.00
N ASN A 150 -8.14 34.42 -18.33
CA ASN A 150 -8.99 35.31 -19.12
C ASN A 150 -8.75 35.09 -20.62
N GLU A 151 -9.63 34.31 -21.24
CA GLU A 151 -10.30 34.68 -22.50
C GLU A 151 -11.57 33.82 -22.67
N PRO A 152 -12.69 34.38 -23.15
CA PRO A 152 -14.01 33.75 -23.05
C PRO A 152 -14.21 32.73 -24.17
N LYS A 153 -14.19 31.43 -23.83
CA LYS A 153 -14.67 30.38 -24.74
C LYS A 153 -16.18 30.20 -24.59
N ARG A 154 -16.86 30.24 -25.75
CA ARG A 154 -18.30 30.11 -26.01
C ARG A 154 -18.99 29.05 -25.13
N LYS A 155 -20.04 29.47 -24.40
CA LYS A 155 -21.02 28.56 -23.76
C LYS A 155 -21.96 28.02 -24.85
N LYS A 156 -21.94 26.70 -25.11
CA LYS A 156 -23.15 26.00 -25.58
C LYS A 156 -23.99 25.72 -24.34
N GLN A 157 -25.10 26.44 -24.20
CA GLN A 157 -26.06 26.29 -23.12
C GLN A 157 -27.22 25.47 -23.67
N CYS A 158 -27.39 24.24 -23.20
CA CYS A 158 -28.66 23.52 -23.31
C CYS A 158 -29.64 24.19 -22.35
N THR A 159 -30.71 24.76 -22.89
CA THR A 159 -31.74 25.47 -22.15
C THR A 159 -32.75 24.50 -21.56
N HIS A 160 -32.80 24.36 -20.24
CA HIS A 160 -34.03 23.95 -19.55
C HIS A 160 -34.66 25.18 -18.90
N LYS A 161 -35.81 25.56 -19.44
CA LYS A 161 -36.67 26.63 -18.93
C LYS A 161 -37.69 25.98 -17.98
N LYS A 162 -37.69 26.39 -16.71
CA LYS A 162 -38.76 26.07 -15.75
C LYS A 162 -39.90 27.08 -15.88
N LYS A 163 -41.14 26.58 -15.84
CA LYS A 163 -42.43 27.16 -15.37
C LYS A 163 -43.53 26.27 -15.97
N SER A 164 -44.66 25.94 -15.35
CA SER A 164 -45.22 25.98 -14.00
C SER A 164 -46.58 25.27 -14.12
N ASP A 165 -47.15 24.87 -12.99
CA ASP A 165 -48.60 24.67 -12.76
C ASP A 165 -49.31 23.36 -13.13
N ALA A 166 -50.06 22.90 -12.13
CA ALA A 166 -51.36 22.19 -12.17
C ALA A 166 -51.46 20.78 -12.80
N MET A 167 -51.53 19.79 -11.89
CA MET A 167 -52.69 18.91 -11.69
C MET A 167 -53.71 18.85 -12.85
N GLU A 168 -53.68 17.77 -13.64
CA GLU A 168 -54.87 17.04 -14.11
C GLU A 168 -54.45 15.78 -14.90
N THR A 169 -55.10 14.66 -14.57
CA THR A 169 -54.93 13.35 -15.20
C THR A 169 -55.52 13.33 -16.61
N PRO A 170 -54.81 12.85 -17.65
CA PRO A 170 -55.47 12.47 -18.88
C PRO A 170 -56.05 11.06 -18.75
N VAL A 171 -57.36 11.03 -18.66
CA VAL A 171 -58.21 9.87 -18.91
C VAL A 171 -58.09 9.53 -20.40
N CYS A 172 -57.54 8.36 -20.73
CA CYS A 172 -57.76 7.75 -22.04
C CYS A 172 -59.00 6.87 -21.96
N ILE A 173 -60.03 7.28 -22.69
CA ILE A 173 -61.29 6.57 -22.89
C ILE A 173 -61.06 5.55 -24.01
N GLU A 174 -60.99 4.27 -23.67
CA GLU A 174 -61.35 3.19 -24.61
C GLU A 174 -62.80 2.79 -24.32
N LYS A 175 -63.65 2.87 -25.36
CA LYS A 175 -65.01 2.35 -25.35
C LYS A 175 -64.97 0.95 -25.94
N ASP A 176 -65.21 -0.06 -25.12
CA ASP A 176 -65.62 -1.36 -25.63
C ASP A 176 -67.15 -1.38 -25.82
N LEU A 177 -67.58 -2.02 -26.91
CA LEU A 177 -68.97 -2.33 -27.17
C LEU A 177 -69.46 -3.30 -26.08
N ASN A 178 -70.45 -2.86 -25.32
CA ASN A 178 -71.05 -3.49 -24.13
C ASN A 178 -70.23 -3.34 -22.83
N GLY A 179 -70.41 -2.19 -22.18
CA GLY A 179 -69.77 -1.86 -20.91
C GLY A 179 -70.20 -2.77 -19.75
N THR A 180 -69.21 -3.16 -18.93
CA THR A 180 -69.28 -3.36 -17.46
C THR A 180 -67.84 -3.45 -16.94
N ARG A 181 -67.56 -2.83 -15.78
CA ARG A 181 -66.23 -2.75 -15.15
C ARG A 181 -66.09 -3.79 -14.03
N ILE A 182 -65.03 -4.61 -14.04
CA ILE A 182 -64.56 -5.37 -12.87
C ILE A 182 -63.04 -5.19 -12.73
N LYS A 183 -62.60 -4.86 -11.51
CA LYS A 183 -61.19 -4.81 -11.07
C LYS A 183 -60.78 -6.19 -10.55
N THR A 184 -59.56 -6.64 -10.85
CA THR A 184 -58.71 -7.40 -9.91
C THR A 184 -57.26 -7.43 -10.38
N GLU A 185 -56.35 -7.20 -9.43
CA GLU A 185 -54.90 -7.39 -9.49
C GLU A 185 -54.54 -8.89 -9.52
N VAL A 186 -53.58 -9.28 -10.35
CA VAL A 186 -52.62 -10.39 -10.07
C VAL A 186 -51.34 -10.11 -10.86
N ASP A 187 -50.23 -9.85 -10.17
CA ASP A 187 -48.89 -9.86 -10.77
C ASP A 187 -48.36 -11.29 -10.82
N SER A 188 -48.16 -11.79 -12.03
CA SER A 188 -47.47 -13.05 -12.30
C SER A 188 -46.60 -12.90 -13.55
N ASN A 189 -45.28 -12.89 -13.31
CA ASN A 189 -44.23 -13.56 -14.05
C ASN A 189 -44.38 -13.84 -15.57
N CYS A 190 -43.32 -13.39 -16.27
CA CYS A 190 -42.53 -14.15 -17.25
C CYS A 190 -42.88 -14.08 -18.74
N LEU A 191 -41.77 -14.20 -19.50
CA LEU A 191 -41.62 -14.59 -20.91
C LEU A 191 -41.78 -13.49 -21.96
N LYS A 192 -40.65 -13.23 -22.64
CA LYS A 192 -40.52 -13.59 -24.07
C LYS A 192 -39.05 -13.73 -24.47
N ALA A 193 -38.65 -14.98 -24.66
CA ALA A 193 -37.61 -15.35 -25.60
C ALA A 193 -38.07 -15.03 -27.03
N LYS A 194 -37.17 -14.57 -27.89
CA LYS A 194 -37.21 -14.81 -29.33
C LYS A 194 -35.80 -14.92 -29.91
N ASN A 195 -35.57 -16.14 -30.41
CA ASN A 195 -34.68 -16.65 -31.45
C ASN A 195 -33.97 -15.65 -32.38
N ASN A 196 -32.74 -16.00 -32.78
CA ASN A 196 -32.41 -16.24 -34.18
C ASN A 196 -31.14 -17.12 -34.29
N GLU A 197 -31.28 -18.25 -34.97
CA GLU A 197 -30.19 -19.03 -35.60
C GLU A 197 -30.08 -18.60 -37.07
N GLU A 198 -28.85 -18.60 -37.61
CA GLU A 198 -28.41 -19.22 -38.88
C GLU A 198 -26.94 -18.77 -39.13
N ILE A 199 -25.90 -19.61 -39.20
CA ILE A 199 -25.41 -20.58 -40.21
C ILE A 199 -23.97 -20.19 -40.59
N LEU A 200 -23.12 -21.22 -40.70
CA LEU A 200 -21.68 -21.22 -40.99
C LEU A 200 -21.25 -20.45 -42.25
N GLY A 201 -20.05 -19.84 -42.15
CA GLY A 201 -19.20 -19.50 -43.29
C GLY A 201 -17.73 -19.48 -42.89
N ASN A 202 -16.94 -20.39 -43.46
CA ASN A 202 -15.49 -20.46 -43.33
C ASN A 202 -14.82 -19.18 -43.86
N VAL A 203 -13.99 -18.52 -43.04
CA VAL A 203 -12.90 -17.66 -43.51
C VAL A 203 -11.71 -17.85 -42.57
N SER A 204 -10.66 -18.45 -43.12
CA SER A 204 -9.27 -18.35 -42.67
C SER A 204 -8.74 -16.93 -42.90
N MET A 205 -8.05 -16.35 -41.92
CA MET A 205 -6.70 -15.77 -42.09
C MET A 205 -6.24 -15.00 -40.84
N GLU A 206 -4.97 -15.27 -40.54
CA GLU A 206 -3.93 -14.38 -40.01
C GLU A 206 -3.92 -13.94 -38.53
N THR A 207 -2.86 -14.44 -37.91
CA THR A 207 -2.24 -14.13 -36.64
C THR A 207 -1.60 -12.75 -36.66
N ASP A 208 -1.92 -11.90 -35.70
CA ASP A 208 -1.05 -10.81 -35.27
C ASP A 208 -0.57 -11.08 -33.85
N GLN A 209 0.69 -11.51 -33.78
CA GLN A 209 1.49 -11.53 -32.56
C GLN A 209 1.93 -10.09 -32.27
N VAL A 210 1.66 -9.62 -31.05
CA VAL A 210 2.37 -8.46 -30.50
C VAL A 210 3.11 -8.94 -29.26
N GLU A 211 4.38 -9.26 -29.46
CA GLU A 211 5.35 -9.54 -28.43
C GLU A 211 5.59 -8.26 -27.60
N PHE A 212 5.43 -8.36 -26.29
CA PHE A 212 6.05 -7.43 -25.34
C PHE A 212 7.28 -8.14 -24.76
N GLU A 213 8.44 -7.90 -25.37
CA GLU A 213 9.72 -8.33 -24.81
C GLU A 213 10.06 -7.48 -23.58
N ASN A 214 10.06 -8.13 -22.41
CA ASN A 214 10.82 -7.71 -21.24
C ASN A 214 12.23 -8.27 -21.38
N SER A 215 13.23 -7.41 -21.61
CA SER A 215 14.65 -7.80 -21.56
C SER A 215 15.32 -7.18 -20.33
N LEU A 216 15.52 -8.04 -19.32
CA LEU A 216 16.59 -7.93 -18.34
C LEU A 216 17.72 -8.84 -18.83
N LEU A 217 18.90 -8.31 -19.13
CA LEU A 217 20.16 -9.07 -19.04
C LEU A 217 21.37 -8.15 -19.01
N CYS A 218 22.14 -8.27 -17.92
CA CYS A 218 23.49 -7.73 -17.76
C CYS A 218 24.53 -8.58 -18.52
N LYS A 219 25.62 -7.92 -18.93
CA LYS A 219 27.01 -8.33 -19.27
C LYS A 219 27.40 -7.54 -20.53
N GLY A 220 28.55 -6.89 -20.70
CA GLY A 220 29.82 -6.80 -19.99
C GLY A 220 30.90 -6.52 -21.04
N GLY A 221 31.79 -5.54 -20.81
CA GLY A 221 33.12 -5.48 -21.45
C GLY A 221 33.31 -4.65 -22.74
N HIS A 222 34.44 -3.93 -22.73
CA HIS A 222 35.27 -3.42 -23.85
C HIS A 222 34.91 -2.09 -24.57
N GLN A 223 35.53 -1.02 -24.06
CA GLN A 223 36.52 -0.12 -24.68
C GLN A 223 36.56 0.15 -26.21
N MET A 224 36.65 1.46 -26.54
CA MET A 224 37.56 2.15 -27.50
C MET A 224 36.93 3.01 -28.63
N ALA A 225 37.64 4.14 -28.87
CA ALA A 225 37.68 5.06 -30.02
C ALA A 225 36.50 6.05 -30.13
N VAL A 226 36.66 7.38 -29.96
CA VAL A 226 37.55 8.39 -30.60
C VAL A 226 37.40 8.43 -32.13
N GLY A 227 36.86 9.55 -32.61
CA GLY A 227 36.78 9.91 -34.02
C GLY A 227 36.24 11.33 -34.19
N ASP A 228 37.15 12.23 -34.55
CA ASP A 228 37.04 13.69 -34.71
C ASP A 228 36.10 14.16 -35.83
N GLY A 229 35.72 15.45 -35.79
CA GLY A 229 35.24 16.15 -37.00
C GLY A 229 34.63 17.54 -36.77
N ASN A 230 35.48 18.57 -36.76
CA ASN A 230 35.21 20.03 -36.88
C ASN A 230 34.03 20.39 -37.84
N SER A 231 33.26 21.46 -37.64
CA SER A 231 33.75 22.83 -37.90
C SER A 231 32.68 23.93 -37.72
N SER A 232 33.21 25.12 -37.39
CA SER A 232 32.79 26.49 -37.75
C SER A 232 31.64 27.21 -37.02
N LEU A 233 32.02 28.42 -36.62
CA LEU A 233 31.38 29.47 -35.83
C LEU A 233 30.60 30.45 -36.73
N ASP A 234 29.51 31.04 -36.22
CA ASP A 234 29.37 32.51 -36.03
C ASP A 234 28.08 32.86 -35.23
N PRO A 235 27.91 34.07 -34.66
CA PRO A 235 27.35 34.25 -33.33
C PRO A 235 26.06 35.09 -33.31
N SER A 236 25.51 35.23 -32.10
CA SER A 236 24.55 36.24 -31.64
C SER A 236 23.07 36.04 -32.03
N ILE A 237 22.23 35.79 -31.02
CA ILE A 237 21.28 36.77 -30.46
C ILE A 237 20.66 36.13 -29.21
N GLY A 238 20.69 36.87 -28.11
CA GLY A 238 20.31 36.40 -26.79
C GLY A 238 18.82 36.09 -26.64
N ASN A 239 18.56 35.06 -25.85
CA ASN A 239 17.41 35.02 -24.96
C ASN A 239 17.79 34.14 -23.77
N SER A 240 18.08 34.80 -22.65
CA SER A 240 18.36 34.15 -21.37
C SER A 240 17.13 33.37 -20.93
N CYS A 241 17.26 32.05 -20.97
CA CYS A 241 16.29 31.09 -20.45
C CYS A 241 16.22 31.22 -18.91
N PRO A 242 15.06 30.98 -18.26
CA PRO A 242 14.93 31.07 -16.81
C PRO A 242 15.85 30.04 -16.13
N GLU A 243 16.51 30.50 -15.07
CA GLU A 243 17.49 29.78 -14.26
C GLU A 243 17.07 28.32 -13.99
N THR A 244 17.95 27.40 -14.36
CA THR A 244 17.89 26.00 -13.98
C THR A 244 17.87 25.89 -12.46
N LYS A 245 16.90 25.15 -11.92
CA LYS A 245 16.85 24.78 -10.50
C LYS A 245 18.22 24.22 -10.11
N LYS A 246 18.92 24.89 -9.18
CA LYS A 246 20.13 24.36 -8.54
C LYS A 246 19.76 23.06 -7.81
N THR A 247 19.87 21.93 -8.49
CA THR A 247 19.90 20.64 -7.83
C THR A 247 21.27 20.51 -7.19
N ASN A 248 21.33 20.43 -5.86
CA ASN A 248 22.57 20.07 -5.19
C ASN A 248 23.10 18.77 -5.83
N PRO A 249 24.39 18.69 -6.17
CA PRO A 249 24.96 17.49 -6.78
C PRO A 249 24.73 16.29 -5.86
N HIS A 250 24.29 15.18 -6.44
CA HIS A 250 24.02 13.94 -5.71
C HIS A 250 25.33 13.38 -5.12
N ASP A 251 25.36 13.17 -3.82
CA ASP A 251 26.50 12.57 -3.12
C ASP A 251 26.24 11.07 -2.90
N PRO A 252 26.90 10.15 -3.63
CA PRO A 252 26.64 8.72 -3.52
C PRO A 252 27.00 8.14 -2.14
N SER A 253 27.82 8.83 -1.34
CA SER A 253 28.17 8.40 0.01
C SER A 253 27.04 8.62 1.02
N LYS A 254 26.00 9.37 0.64
CA LYS A 254 24.87 9.71 1.50
C LYS A 254 23.58 9.11 0.97
N PRO A 255 22.71 8.61 1.85
CA PRO A 255 21.45 8.04 1.42
C PRO A 255 20.57 9.11 0.78
N SER A 256 19.78 8.66 -0.18
CA SER A 256 18.65 9.42 -0.70
C SER A 256 17.43 9.26 0.21
N PHE A 257 16.65 10.32 0.37
CA PHE A 257 15.51 10.29 1.28
C PHE A 257 14.33 11.12 0.78
N ARG A 258 13.16 10.81 1.34
CA ARG A 258 11.96 11.64 1.27
C ARG A 258 11.31 11.76 2.64
N VAL A 259 10.43 12.75 2.76
CA VAL A 259 9.50 12.87 3.88
C VAL A 259 8.07 12.70 3.38
N THR A 260 7.29 11.92 4.10
CA THR A 260 5.85 11.76 3.89
C THR A 260 5.13 12.24 5.14
N CYS A 261 4.06 13.03 4.99
CA CYS A 261 3.24 13.48 6.11
C CYS A 261 1.83 12.91 5.98
N ILE A 262 1.41 12.14 6.98
CA ILE A 262 0.06 11.64 7.16
C ILE A 262 -0.57 12.49 8.26
N ARG A 263 -1.71 13.11 7.96
CA ARG A 263 -2.33 14.11 8.83
C ARG A 263 -3.81 13.82 8.97
N ASN A 264 -4.26 13.69 10.21
CA ASN A 264 -5.65 13.54 10.61
C ASN A 264 -6.03 14.70 11.55
N GLY A 265 -7.18 15.33 11.30
CA GLY A 265 -7.63 16.51 12.04
C GLY A 265 -7.38 17.83 11.31
N GLU A 266 -7.64 18.93 12.02
CA GLU A 266 -7.51 20.30 11.52
C GLU A 266 -6.21 20.93 12.01
N HIS A 267 -5.47 21.53 11.07
CA HIS A 267 -4.19 22.20 11.32
C HIS A 267 -4.07 23.41 10.39
N CYS A 268 -3.35 24.44 10.82
CA CYS A 268 -3.07 25.66 10.06
C CYS A 268 -2.08 25.48 8.90
N PHE A 269 -1.71 24.25 8.55
CA PHE A 269 -0.79 23.91 7.45
C PHE A 269 -1.27 22.65 6.72
N ASP A 270 -0.83 22.49 5.47
CA ASP A 270 -1.04 21.26 4.72
C ASP A 270 0.09 20.24 4.95
N SER A 271 -0.18 18.98 4.60
CA SER A 271 0.79 17.88 4.76
C SER A 271 2.05 18.06 3.90
N MET A 272 1.95 18.74 2.76
CA MET A 272 3.07 18.97 1.86
C MET A 272 4.04 19.99 2.44
N LYS A 273 3.55 21.08 3.04
CA LYS A 273 4.32 22.10 3.75
C LYS A 273 5.03 21.51 4.97
N ALA A 274 4.34 20.67 5.76
CA ALA A 274 4.94 19.97 6.89
C ALA A 274 6.08 19.04 6.43
N ALA A 275 5.83 18.19 5.43
CA ALA A 275 6.83 17.28 4.89
C ALA A 275 8.04 18.01 4.28
N ALA A 276 7.80 19.07 3.51
CA ALA A 276 8.86 19.86 2.87
C ALA A 276 9.74 20.57 3.89
N ASN A 277 9.16 21.18 4.93
CA ASN A 277 9.91 21.87 5.96
C ASN A 277 10.70 20.91 6.86
N PHE A 278 10.07 19.81 7.29
CA PHE A 278 10.76 18.79 8.06
C PHE A 278 11.90 18.14 7.24
N GLY A 279 11.65 17.86 5.96
CA GLY A 279 12.66 17.37 5.03
C GLY A 279 13.81 18.37 4.82
N GLY A 280 13.52 19.67 4.73
CA GLY A 280 14.54 20.71 4.68
C GLY A 280 15.43 20.72 5.93
N ALA A 281 14.84 20.55 7.12
CA ALA A 281 15.60 20.45 8.37
C ALA A 281 16.45 19.17 8.43
N ILE A 282 15.95 18.02 7.96
CA ILE A 282 16.76 16.79 7.83
C ILE A 282 17.91 17.00 6.84
N HIS A 283 17.65 17.63 5.69
CA HIS A 283 18.70 17.94 4.71
C HIS A 283 19.78 18.84 5.31
N ASN A 284 19.39 19.86 6.07
CA ASN A 284 20.35 20.76 6.73
C ASN A 284 21.15 20.04 7.82
N LEU A 285 20.56 19.07 8.52
CA LEU A 285 21.24 18.30 9.56
C LEU A 285 22.21 17.26 8.98
N PHE A 286 21.74 16.43 8.04
CA PHE A 286 22.50 15.27 7.54
C PHE A 286 23.19 15.50 6.18
N GLY A 287 22.72 16.46 5.40
CA GLY A 287 23.10 16.64 4.01
C GLY A 287 22.67 15.48 3.10
N TRP A 288 21.66 14.69 3.48
CA TRP A 288 21.13 13.59 2.67
C TRP A 288 20.53 14.10 1.35
N ASN A 289 20.49 13.21 0.35
CA ASN A 289 20.02 13.55 -0.98
C ASN A 289 18.49 13.53 -1.05
N VAL A 290 17.83 14.66 -1.30
CA VAL A 290 16.35 14.67 -1.43
C VAL A 290 15.94 14.00 -2.74
N ASN A 291 15.17 12.91 -2.67
CA ASN A 291 14.63 12.22 -3.84
C ASN A 291 13.21 11.71 -3.58
N MET A 292 12.22 12.22 -4.30
CA MET A 292 10.81 11.87 -4.08
C MET A 292 10.38 10.53 -4.71
N LYS A 293 11.21 9.95 -5.59
CA LYS A 293 10.87 8.72 -6.34
C LYS A 293 11.77 7.55 -5.96
N ASN A 294 13.08 7.75 -6.05
CA ASN A 294 14.08 6.73 -5.81
C ASN A 294 14.83 7.10 -4.54
N TYR A 295 14.23 6.80 -3.40
CA TYR A 295 14.79 7.06 -2.07
C TYR A 295 15.23 5.75 -1.41
N ASP A 296 16.21 5.85 -0.53
CA ASP A 296 16.66 4.79 0.36
C ASP A 296 15.89 4.83 1.68
N ILE A 297 15.68 6.05 2.22
CA ILE A 297 15.03 6.28 3.50
C ILE A 297 13.73 7.07 3.29
N GLU A 298 12.63 6.57 3.85
CA GLU A 298 11.40 7.34 3.97
C GLU A 298 11.12 7.65 5.43
N VAL A 299 11.15 8.95 5.75
CA VAL A 299 10.74 9.46 7.05
C VAL A 299 9.27 9.82 6.98
N VAL A 300 8.47 9.28 7.90
CA VAL A 300 7.03 9.48 7.94
C VAL A 300 6.66 10.30 9.17
N LEU A 301 6.09 11.47 8.95
CA LEU A 301 5.41 12.26 9.97
C LEU A 301 3.96 11.77 10.07
N VAL A 302 3.53 11.40 11.27
CA VAL A 302 2.14 11.08 11.56
C VAL A 302 1.64 12.12 12.55
N ILE A 303 0.68 12.93 12.09
CA ILE A 303 0.04 13.98 12.88
C ILE A 303 -1.42 13.58 13.06
N ASP A 304 -1.85 13.41 14.30
CA ASP A 304 -3.25 13.08 14.63
C ASP A 304 -3.73 13.99 15.75
N GLY A 305 -4.56 14.98 15.41
CA GLY A 305 -4.95 16.03 16.36
C GLY A 305 -3.74 16.77 16.91
N GLN A 306 -3.47 16.60 18.21
CA GLN A 306 -2.34 17.22 18.93
C GLN A 306 -1.13 16.30 19.08
N GLU A 307 -1.20 15.07 18.58
CA GLU A 307 -0.11 14.10 18.65
C GLU A 307 0.82 14.18 17.43
N LEU A 308 2.12 14.08 17.66
CA LEU A 308 3.13 13.94 16.62
C LEU A 308 3.93 12.65 16.81
N SER A 309 4.02 11.84 15.76
CA SER A 309 4.96 10.72 15.69
C SER A 309 5.89 10.89 14.48
N VAL A 310 7.18 10.64 14.71
CA VAL A 310 8.19 10.59 13.65
C VAL A 310 8.61 9.14 13.51
N CYS A 311 8.53 8.62 12.29
CA CYS A 311 8.79 7.22 12.00
C CYS A 311 9.74 7.06 10.81
N ILE A 312 10.44 5.94 10.73
CA ILE A 312 11.20 5.53 9.55
C ILE A 312 10.53 4.30 8.96
N ALA A 313 10.17 4.36 7.67
CA ALA A 313 9.56 3.23 6.98
C ALA A 313 10.56 2.07 6.84
N LEU A 314 10.10 0.86 7.15
CA LEU A 314 10.88 -0.38 7.06
C LEU A 314 10.51 -1.20 5.81
N THR A 315 9.32 -0.97 5.26
CA THR A 315 8.83 -1.63 4.03
C THR A 315 8.88 -0.65 2.86
N LYS A 316 9.67 -0.97 1.83
CA LYS A 316 9.73 -0.18 0.57
C LYS A 316 8.51 -0.42 -0.33
N GLU A 317 8.04 -1.66 -0.37
CA GLU A 317 6.77 -2.02 -1.00
C GLU A 317 5.78 -2.51 0.05
N SER A 318 4.50 -2.22 -0.17
CA SER A 318 3.47 -2.69 0.73
C SER A 318 3.31 -4.21 0.70
N LEU A 319 3.17 -4.80 1.87
CA LEU A 319 3.11 -6.22 2.13
C LEU A 319 1.87 -6.91 1.54
N HIS A 320 0.85 -6.18 1.09
CA HIS A 320 -0.26 -6.77 0.33
C HIS A 320 0.19 -7.39 -1.00
N LYS A 321 1.36 -7.03 -1.53
CA LYS A 321 1.89 -7.61 -2.77
C LYS A 321 2.71 -8.89 -2.56
N ARG A 322 2.94 -9.32 -1.31
CA ARG A 322 3.97 -10.34 -0.99
C ARG A 322 3.72 -11.72 -1.60
N ASN A 323 2.44 -12.05 -1.81
CA ASN A 323 1.94 -13.37 -2.23
C ASN A 323 1.25 -13.36 -3.60
N LEU A 324 1.15 -12.21 -4.26
CA LEU A 324 0.36 -12.06 -5.49
C LEU A 324 1.09 -11.21 -6.52
N SER A 325 1.14 -11.68 -7.77
CA SER A 325 1.84 -11.03 -8.88
C SER A 325 0.90 -10.64 -10.04
N HIS A 326 -0.12 -11.45 -10.29
CA HIS A 326 -1.11 -11.26 -11.36
C HIS A 326 -2.41 -10.70 -10.80
N PHE A 327 -2.51 -9.37 -10.77
CA PHE A 327 -3.71 -8.66 -10.34
C PHE A 327 -4.75 -8.58 -11.47
N GLY A 328 -6.01 -8.91 -11.15
CA GLY A 328 -7.19 -8.50 -11.92
C GLY A 328 -7.73 -7.13 -11.49
N SER A 329 -8.73 -6.62 -12.22
CA SER A 329 -9.28 -5.26 -12.08
C SER A 329 -9.79 -4.91 -10.68
N THR A 330 -10.26 -5.90 -9.92
CA THR A 330 -10.88 -5.75 -8.59
C THR A 330 -10.27 -6.72 -7.58
N THR A 331 -8.97 -7.00 -7.71
CA THR A 331 -8.32 -7.98 -6.81
C THR A 331 -8.34 -7.51 -5.37
N LEU A 332 -9.00 -8.28 -4.51
CA LEU A 332 -8.94 -8.09 -3.05
C LEU A 332 -7.48 -8.10 -2.59
N ARG A 333 -7.09 -7.17 -1.71
CA ARG A 333 -5.75 -7.16 -1.15
C ARG A 333 -5.52 -8.44 -0.31
N PRO A 334 -4.41 -9.17 -0.51
CA PRO A 334 -4.08 -10.35 0.29
C PRO A 334 -4.07 -10.11 1.80
N THR A 335 -3.75 -8.91 2.26
CA THR A 335 -3.82 -8.53 3.69
C THR A 335 -5.26 -8.46 4.21
N ILE A 336 -6.21 -8.00 3.39
CA ILE A 336 -7.64 -8.05 3.72
C ILE A 336 -8.12 -9.50 3.74
N ALA A 337 -7.79 -10.27 2.69
CA ALA A 337 -8.12 -11.69 2.60
C ALA A 337 -7.62 -12.47 3.83
N TYR A 338 -6.37 -12.22 4.25
CA TYR A 338 -5.77 -12.80 5.44
C TYR A 338 -6.62 -12.52 6.69
N ASN A 339 -7.03 -11.26 6.88
CA ASN A 339 -7.83 -10.89 8.05
C ASN A 339 -9.21 -11.53 8.03
N MET A 340 -9.87 -11.60 6.87
CA MET A 340 -11.15 -12.30 6.71
C MET A 340 -11.01 -13.80 7.06
N LEU A 341 -9.97 -14.46 6.54
CA LEU A 341 -9.69 -15.87 6.83
C LEU A 341 -9.44 -16.13 8.31
N ARG A 342 -8.79 -15.19 9.02
CA ARG A 342 -8.58 -15.31 10.46
C ARG A 342 -9.88 -15.31 11.25
N LEU A 343 -10.86 -14.50 10.83
CA LEU A 343 -12.19 -14.47 11.44
C LEU A 343 -12.95 -15.79 11.27
N CYS A 344 -12.65 -16.57 10.23
CA CYS A 344 -13.24 -17.89 10.02
C CYS A 344 -12.75 -18.95 11.01
N LYS A 345 -11.67 -18.69 11.77
CA LYS A 345 -11.08 -19.65 12.73
C LYS A 345 -10.81 -21.03 12.12
N ILE A 346 -10.19 -21.05 10.93
CA ILE A 346 -9.85 -22.26 10.19
C ILE A 346 -9.01 -23.21 11.06
N GLN A 347 -9.43 -24.46 11.13
CA GLN A 347 -8.76 -25.55 11.84
C GLN A 347 -7.94 -26.42 10.88
N LYS A 348 -7.04 -27.22 11.45
CA LYS A 348 -6.30 -28.24 10.71
C LYS A 348 -7.27 -29.27 10.12
N GLY A 349 -7.13 -29.53 8.82
CA GLY A 349 -7.98 -30.49 8.10
C GLY A 349 -9.25 -29.90 7.50
N ASP A 350 -9.60 -28.64 7.82
CA ASP A 350 -10.77 -27.97 7.22
C ASP A 350 -10.66 -27.89 5.70
N VAL A 351 -11.79 -28.01 5.02
CA VAL A 351 -11.96 -27.71 3.61
C VAL A 351 -12.47 -26.27 3.47
N VAL A 352 -11.59 -25.39 3.01
CA VAL A 352 -11.85 -23.96 2.78
C VAL A 352 -12.14 -23.74 1.29
N CYS A 353 -13.29 -23.15 0.98
CA CYS A 353 -13.73 -22.91 -0.38
C CYS A 353 -13.98 -21.43 -0.66
N ASP A 354 -13.33 -20.90 -1.68
CA ASP A 354 -13.72 -19.65 -2.33
C ASP A 354 -14.44 -19.92 -3.66
N PRO A 355 -15.78 -19.85 -3.69
CA PRO A 355 -16.57 -20.21 -4.87
C PRO A 355 -16.54 -19.19 -6.01
N MET A 356 -16.02 -17.98 -5.78
CA MET A 356 -15.93 -16.89 -6.77
C MET A 356 -14.57 -16.19 -6.65
N CYS A 357 -13.50 -16.96 -6.84
CA CYS A 357 -12.17 -16.56 -6.40
C CYS A 357 -11.50 -15.45 -7.23
N GLY A 358 -12.05 -15.08 -8.39
CA GLY A 358 -11.46 -14.06 -9.25
C GLY A 358 -10.01 -14.36 -9.63
N SER A 359 -9.09 -13.50 -9.20
CA SER A 359 -7.63 -13.64 -9.38
C SER A 359 -6.93 -14.45 -8.28
N GLY A 360 -7.67 -14.95 -7.28
CA GLY A 360 -7.19 -15.96 -6.33
C GLY A 360 -6.63 -15.42 -5.02
N SER A 361 -6.92 -14.18 -4.64
CA SER A 361 -6.34 -13.56 -3.44
C SER A 361 -6.63 -14.36 -2.15
N ILE A 362 -7.90 -14.72 -1.92
CA ILE A 362 -8.33 -15.51 -0.76
C ILE A 362 -7.69 -16.91 -0.75
N PRO A 363 -7.84 -17.76 -1.78
CA PRO A 363 -7.31 -19.12 -1.73
C PRO A 363 -5.77 -19.17 -1.72
N VAL A 364 -5.09 -18.25 -2.41
CA VAL A 364 -3.62 -18.12 -2.33
C VAL A 364 -3.20 -17.73 -0.91
N GLN A 365 -3.86 -16.75 -0.30
CA GLN A 365 -3.51 -16.35 1.06
C GLN A 365 -3.84 -17.42 2.10
N ALA A 366 -4.96 -18.14 1.92
CA ALA A 366 -5.38 -19.23 2.78
C ALA A 366 -4.35 -20.37 2.77
N SER A 367 -3.93 -20.83 1.58
CA SER A 367 -2.94 -21.90 1.44
C SER A 367 -1.55 -21.56 1.98
N VAL A 368 -1.16 -20.28 1.96
CA VAL A 368 0.10 -19.84 2.60
C VAL A 368 -0.01 -19.90 4.13
N SER A 369 -1.17 -19.58 4.68
CA SER A 369 -1.33 -19.27 6.11
C SER A 369 -1.86 -20.47 6.92
N TRP A 370 -2.66 -21.33 6.30
CA TRP A 370 -3.19 -22.58 6.84
C TRP A 370 -2.84 -23.75 5.90
N PRO A 371 -1.55 -24.14 5.79
CA PRO A 371 -1.10 -25.18 4.86
C PRO A 371 -1.63 -26.58 5.20
N GLU A 372 -2.16 -26.78 6.41
CA GLU A 372 -2.76 -28.06 6.85
C GLU A 372 -4.29 -28.12 6.59
N ALA A 373 -4.88 -27.09 5.99
CA ALA A 373 -6.24 -27.08 5.46
C ALA A 373 -6.22 -27.35 3.95
N TYR A 374 -7.35 -27.82 3.41
CA TYR A 374 -7.55 -28.03 1.98
C TYR A 374 -8.19 -26.78 1.37
N HIS A 375 -7.61 -26.28 0.28
CA HIS A 375 -8.05 -25.02 -0.33
C HIS A 375 -8.64 -25.28 -1.70
N ILE A 376 -9.94 -25.03 -1.85
CA ILE A 376 -10.67 -25.13 -3.09
C ILE A 376 -11.04 -23.72 -3.56
N ALA A 377 -10.83 -23.46 -4.83
CA ALA A 377 -11.18 -22.20 -5.46
C ALA A 377 -11.99 -22.47 -6.72
N GLY A 378 -13.00 -21.66 -6.98
CA GLY A 378 -13.62 -21.69 -8.29
C GLY A 378 -14.10 -20.34 -8.79
N GLU A 379 -14.24 -20.28 -10.11
CA GLU A 379 -14.50 -19.05 -10.84
C GLU A 379 -15.24 -19.37 -12.15
N ILE A 380 -16.22 -18.55 -12.52
CA ILE A 380 -16.99 -18.74 -13.76
C ILE A 380 -16.27 -18.15 -14.98
N SER A 381 -15.54 -17.06 -14.75
CA SER A 381 -14.84 -16.25 -15.75
C SER A 381 -13.62 -16.97 -16.31
N LYS A 382 -13.66 -17.23 -17.62
CA LYS A 382 -12.52 -17.77 -18.38
C LYS A 382 -11.27 -16.89 -18.33
N LYS A 383 -11.42 -15.59 -18.02
CA LYS A 383 -10.30 -14.63 -17.99
C LYS A 383 -9.66 -14.52 -16.61
N ALA A 384 -10.39 -14.78 -15.54
CA ALA A 384 -9.90 -14.61 -14.17
C ALA A 384 -9.21 -15.88 -13.66
N LEU A 385 -9.76 -17.06 -13.97
CA LEU A 385 -9.21 -18.35 -13.54
C LEU A 385 -7.73 -18.55 -13.95
N PRO A 386 -7.28 -18.25 -15.19
CA PRO A 386 -5.86 -18.34 -15.54
C PRO A 386 -4.95 -17.48 -14.64
N ARG A 387 -5.41 -16.30 -14.22
CA ARG A 387 -4.63 -15.44 -13.30
C ARG A 387 -4.45 -16.07 -11.93
N THR A 388 -5.48 -16.77 -11.43
CA THR A 388 -5.36 -17.54 -10.19
C THR A 388 -4.30 -18.63 -10.32
N ILE A 389 -4.29 -19.36 -11.44
CA ILE A 389 -3.28 -20.39 -11.73
C ILE A 389 -1.88 -19.78 -11.84
N ASP A 390 -1.74 -18.65 -12.54
CA ASP A 390 -0.47 -17.93 -12.67
C ASP A 390 0.06 -17.45 -11.31
N ASN A 391 -0.83 -16.92 -10.45
CA ASN A 391 -0.48 -16.52 -9.09
C ASN A 391 0.03 -17.69 -8.24
N VAL A 392 -0.65 -18.83 -8.28
CA VAL A 392 -0.21 -20.05 -7.57
C VAL A 392 1.15 -20.51 -8.11
N THR A 393 1.33 -20.52 -9.43
CA THR A 393 2.56 -20.95 -10.10
C THR A 393 3.74 -20.04 -9.73
N CYS A 394 3.58 -18.73 -9.92
CA CYS A 394 4.60 -17.73 -9.61
C CYS A 394 4.99 -17.75 -8.12
N LEU A 395 4.00 -17.88 -7.22
CA LEU A 395 4.27 -17.99 -5.79
C LEU A 395 5.03 -19.28 -5.46
N ASN A 396 4.69 -20.41 -6.09
CA ASN A 396 5.40 -21.67 -5.88
C ASN A 396 6.84 -21.63 -6.41
N GLU A 397 7.10 -20.96 -7.52
CA GLU A 397 8.46 -20.71 -7.99
C GLU A 397 9.28 -19.89 -7.00
N LYS A 398 8.71 -18.78 -6.52
CA LYS A 398 9.33 -17.94 -5.49
C LYS A 398 9.62 -18.75 -4.22
N ARG A 399 8.64 -19.53 -3.74
CA ARG A 399 8.80 -20.37 -2.54
C ARG A 399 9.88 -21.43 -2.73
N ARG A 400 9.98 -22.05 -3.91
CA ARG A 400 11.05 -23.00 -4.24
C ARG A 400 12.43 -22.36 -4.17
N GLN A 401 12.59 -21.15 -4.71
CA GLN A 401 13.85 -20.39 -4.61
C GLN A 401 14.21 -20.06 -3.16
N GLU A 402 13.21 -19.84 -2.31
CA GLU A 402 13.38 -19.59 -0.86
C GLU A 402 13.51 -20.89 -0.04
N GLY A 403 13.51 -22.08 -0.66
CA GLY A 403 13.58 -23.37 0.05
C GLY A 403 12.32 -23.71 0.86
N LYS A 404 11.18 -23.09 0.54
CA LYS A 404 9.88 -23.29 1.20
C LYS A 404 9.02 -24.32 0.44
N PRO A 405 8.13 -25.05 1.13
CA PRO A 405 7.21 -25.96 0.46
C PRO A 405 6.22 -25.19 -0.42
N CYS A 406 5.86 -25.78 -1.55
CA CYS A 406 4.82 -25.27 -2.44
C CYS A 406 3.46 -25.24 -1.73
N ILE A 407 2.65 -24.23 -2.05
CA ILE A 407 1.23 -24.20 -1.73
C ILE A 407 0.43 -25.08 -2.69
N GLN A 408 -0.71 -25.57 -2.22
CA GLN A 408 -1.66 -26.34 -3.01
C GLN A 408 -3.01 -25.62 -2.96
N VAL A 409 -3.58 -25.33 -4.14
CA VAL A 409 -4.90 -24.73 -4.31
C VAL A 409 -5.56 -25.45 -5.47
N GLU A 410 -6.67 -26.13 -5.21
CA GLU A 410 -7.44 -26.82 -6.24
C GLU A 410 -8.38 -25.82 -6.92
N THR A 411 -8.08 -25.46 -8.16
CA THR A 411 -8.82 -24.42 -8.90
C THR A 411 -9.75 -25.03 -9.94
N PHE A 412 -11.04 -24.70 -9.89
CA PHE A 412 -12.06 -25.22 -10.80
C PHE A 412 -12.78 -24.10 -11.53
N ARG A 413 -13.22 -24.40 -12.76
CA ARG A 413 -14.19 -23.54 -13.44
C ARG A 413 -15.59 -24.05 -13.15
N TRP A 414 -16.42 -23.27 -12.47
CA TRP A 414 -17.80 -23.63 -12.18
C TRP A 414 -18.75 -22.44 -12.17
N ASN A 415 -20.05 -22.73 -12.06
CA ASN A 415 -21.06 -21.74 -11.78
C ASN A 415 -21.51 -21.93 -10.32
N VAL A 416 -21.43 -20.87 -9.49
CA VAL A 416 -21.82 -20.93 -8.08
C VAL A 416 -23.29 -21.32 -7.86
N TYR A 417 -24.17 -21.06 -8.83
CA TYR A 417 -25.56 -21.52 -8.78
C TYR A 417 -25.71 -23.04 -8.92
N ASN A 418 -24.65 -23.75 -9.32
CA ASN A 418 -24.61 -25.20 -9.44
C ASN A 418 -23.20 -25.73 -9.08
N LEU A 419 -22.85 -25.64 -7.79
CA LEU A 419 -21.55 -26.08 -7.30
C LEU A 419 -21.37 -27.60 -7.47
N PRO A 420 -20.26 -28.07 -8.07
CA PRO A 420 -19.98 -29.49 -8.24
C PRO A 420 -19.41 -30.13 -6.96
N LEU A 421 -19.90 -29.72 -5.79
CA LEU A 421 -19.43 -30.15 -4.48
C LEU A 421 -20.52 -30.99 -3.81
N LYS A 422 -20.11 -32.07 -3.14
CA LYS A 422 -21.05 -32.88 -2.35
C LYS A 422 -21.52 -32.09 -1.12
N SER A 423 -22.73 -32.38 -0.64
CA SER A 423 -23.22 -31.86 0.64
C SER A 423 -22.24 -32.21 1.77
N ASN A 424 -22.06 -31.28 2.71
CA ASN A 424 -21.18 -31.41 3.88
C ASN A 424 -19.69 -31.65 3.55
N LEU A 425 -19.24 -31.25 2.35
CA LEU A 425 -17.83 -31.35 1.95
C LEU A 425 -16.99 -30.17 2.46
N VAL A 426 -17.57 -28.97 2.52
CA VAL A 426 -16.86 -27.72 2.80
C VAL A 426 -17.18 -27.28 4.23
N ASP A 427 -16.13 -27.01 5.00
CA ASP A 427 -16.24 -26.52 6.38
C ASP A 427 -16.35 -24.99 6.41
N VAL A 428 -15.63 -24.30 5.53
CA VAL A 428 -15.59 -22.83 5.46
C VAL A 428 -15.82 -22.35 4.02
N PHE A 429 -16.91 -21.62 3.80
CA PHE A 429 -17.08 -20.79 2.60
C PHE A 429 -16.66 -19.36 2.90
N ILE A 430 -15.82 -18.79 2.05
CA ILE A 430 -15.36 -17.39 2.15
C ILE A 430 -15.13 -16.82 0.75
N THR A 431 -15.68 -15.64 0.48
CA THR A 431 -15.58 -15.01 -0.85
C THR A 431 -15.77 -13.50 -0.75
N ASP A 432 -15.30 -12.77 -1.76
CA ASP A 432 -15.50 -11.32 -1.95
C ASP A 432 -16.37 -11.13 -3.20
N LEU A 433 -17.62 -10.68 -3.01
CA LEU A 433 -18.70 -10.73 -4.00
C LEU A 433 -18.69 -9.58 -5.01
#